data_AF-A0A956YEH2-F1
#
_entry.id   AF-A0A956YEH2-F1
#
_cell.length_a   1.000
_cell.length_b   1.000
_cell.length_c   1.000
_cell.angle_alpha   90.00
_cell.angle_beta   90.00
_cell.angle_gamma   90.00
#
_symmetry.space_group_name_H-M   'P 1'
#
loop_
_entity.id
_entity.type
_entity.pdbx_description
1 polymer ?
#
loop_
_entity_poly.entity_id
_entity_poly.type
_entity_poly.pdbx_seq_one_letter_code
_entity_poly.pdbx_strand_id
1 'polypeptide(L)'
;QVQQWVTDAQKSVHQTQEDYLRKQAAELDLVLPETEKLSALPTPQPHEKWLELPGTAGWTAYTLCIRPNADLYFWENFTILCQSPQEMFFAGLLAWELNAPPRHDLPIYLDPDLERVLRSERTYHQIVGRRNLHGHRALQLLHNDGQDPLWIG
;
A
#
# COMPACT_ATOMS: atom_id res chain seq x y z
N GLN A 1 -34.37 12.75 -9.03
CA GLN A 1 -33.12 12.52 -8.28
C GLN A 1 -32.64 11.08 -8.37
N VAL A 2 -33.47 10.06 -8.11
CA VAL A 2 -33.08 8.63 -8.22
C VAL A 2 -32.63 8.22 -9.63
N GLN A 3 -33.29 8.70 -10.69
CA GLN A 3 -32.89 8.39 -12.07
C GLN A 3 -31.49 8.91 -12.42
N GLN A 4 -31.08 10.06 -11.88
CA GLN A 4 -29.74 10.59 -12.07
C GLN A 4 -28.68 9.67 -11.45
N TRP A 5 -28.96 9.17 -10.24
CA TRP A 5 -28.10 8.22 -9.55
C TRP A 5 -27.97 6.89 -10.29
N VAL A 6 -29.07 6.38 -10.84
CA VAL A 6 -29.07 5.15 -11.65
C VAL A 6 -28.28 5.36 -12.95
N THR A 7 -28.43 6.51 -13.60
CA THR A 7 -27.67 6.84 -14.82
C THR A 7 -26.18 7.03 -14.54
N ASP A 8 -25.81 7.65 -13.41
CA ASP A 8 -24.41 7.82 -13.03
C ASP A 8 -23.77 6.49 -12.58
N ALA A 9 -24.53 5.64 -11.88
CA ALA A 9 -24.12 4.27 -11.56
C ALA A 9 -23.96 3.37 -12.80
N GLN A 10 -24.79 3.60 -13.84
CA GLN A 10 -24.67 2.91 -15.13
C GLN A 10 -23.42 3.32 -15.92
N LYS A 11 -22.96 4.57 -15.78
CA LYS A 11 -21.72 5.03 -16.41
C LYS A 11 -20.47 4.42 -15.76
N SER A 12 -20.53 4.05 -14.48
CA SER A 12 -19.45 3.36 -13.76
C SER A 12 -19.37 1.84 -14.02
N VAL A 13 -20.28 1.26 -14.82
CA VAL A 13 -20.32 -0.19 -15.09
C VAL A 13 -19.05 -0.72 -15.79
N HIS A 14 -18.23 0.16 -16.38
CA HIS A 14 -16.96 -0.20 -17.01
C HIS A 14 -15.72 0.25 -16.22
N GLN A 15 -15.90 0.82 -15.03
CA GLN A 15 -14.76 1.26 -14.22
C GLN A 15 -14.09 0.04 -13.58
N THR A 16 -12.78 -0.14 -13.84
CA THR A 16 -12.03 -1.17 -13.13
C THR A 16 -11.85 -0.78 -11.66
N GLN A 17 -11.65 -1.77 -10.79
CA GLN A 17 -11.35 -1.49 -9.37
C GLN A 17 -10.11 -0.61 -9.22
N GLU A 18 -9.09 -0.81 -10.07
CA GLU A 18 -7.89 0.03 -10.09
C GLU A 18 -8.23 1.49 -10.47
N ASP A 19 -9.06 1.72 -11.49
CA ASP A 19 -9.47 3.07 -11.89
C ASP A 19 -10.26 3.78 -10.78
N TYR A 20 -11.10 3.04 -10.07
CA TYR A 20 -11.82 3.55 -8.91
C TYR A 20 -10.84 3.99 -7.81
N LEU A 21 -9.90 3.12 -7.42
CA LEU A 21 -8.95 3.42 -6.36
C LEU A 21 -8.00 4.56 -6.72
N ARG A 22 -7.55 4.64 -7.98
CA ARG A 22 -6.75 5.78 -8.47
C ARG A 22 -7.51 7.09 -8.40
N LYS A 23 -8.81 7.08 -8.71
CA LYS A 23 -9.67 8.26 -8.56
C LYS A 23 -9.81 8.65 -7.08
N GLN A 24 -10.02 7.69 -6.18
CA GLN A 24 -10.10 7.97 -4.74
C GLN A 24 -8.78 8.54 -4.20
N ALA A 25 -7.63 8.03 -4.64
CA ALA A 25 -6.32 8.60 -4.29
C ALA A 25 -6.19 10.05 -4.76
N ALA A 26 -6.63 10.37 -5.99
CA ALA A 26 -6.60 11.72 -6.51
C ALA A 26 -7.52 12.68 -5.72
N GLU A 27 -8.70 12.23 -5.29
CA GLU A 27 -9.62 13.01 -4.43
C GLU A 27 -9.04 13.28 -3.03
N LEU A 28 -8.08 12.47 -2.58
CA LEU A 28 -7.34 12.61 -1.32
C LEU A 28 -6.01 13.35 -1.47
N ASP A 29 -5.73 13.93 -2.65
CA ASP A 29 -4.46 14.57 -3.01
C ASP A 29 -3.24 13.64 -2.87
N LEU A 30 -3.42 12.33 -3.07
CA LEU A 30 -2.36 11.33 -2.98
C LEU A 30 -1.73 11.08 -4.35
N VAL A 31 -0.40 11.16 -4.40
CA VAL A 31 0.38 10.83 -5.61
C VAL A 31 0.85 9.38 -5.51
N LEU A 32 0.16 8.47 -6.19
CA LEU A 32 0.50 7.06 -6.20
C LEU A 32 1.76 6.78 -7.07
N PRO A 33 2.56 5.73 -6.74
CA PRO A 33 3.59 5.24 -7.63
C PRO A 33 3.05 4.81 -9.01
N GLU A 34 3.87 4.99 -10.04
CA GLU A 34 3.58 4.52 -11.40
C GLU A 34 3.57 2.99 -11.46
N THR A 35 2.67 2.42 -12.27
CA THR A 35 2.50 0.96 -12.43
C THR A 35 3.79 0.27 -12.88
N GLU A 36 4.56 0.88 -13.77
CA GLU A 36 5.83 0.33 -14.27
C GLU A 36 6.89 0.18 -13.17
N LYS A 37 6.91 1.09 -12.19
CA LYS A 37 7.84 0.99 -11.06
C LYS A 37 7.40 -0.11 -10.10
N LEU A 38 6.10 -0.31 -9.96
CA LEU A 38 5.54 -1.36 -9.12
C LEU A 38 5.74 -2.73 -9.74
N SER A 39 5.64 -2.89 -11.07
CA SER A 39 5.84 -4.18 -11.74
C SER A 39 7.27 -4.70 -11.66
N ALA A 40 8.26 -3.80 -11.52
CA ALA A 40 9.66 -4.15 -11.33
C ALA A 40 10.00 -4.69 -9.93
N LEU A 41 9.12 -4.53 -8.93
CA LEU A 41 9.34 -5.06 -7.59
C LEU A 41 9.20 -6.59 -7.55
N PRO A 42 9.99 -7.32 -6.75
CA PRO A 42 9.77 -8.74 -6.53
C PRO A 42 8.43 -8.95 -5.81
N THR A 43 7.81 -10.12 -6.03
CA THR A 43 6.65 -10.54 -5.25
C THR A 43 7.14 -11.16 -3.95
N PRO A 44 6.66 -10.72 -2.77
CA PRO A 44 6.99 -11.34 -1.51
C PRO A 44 6.68 -12.84 -1.49
N GLN A 45 7.42 -13.61 -0.70
CA GLN A 45 6.99 -14.96 -0.34
C GLN A 45 5.90 -14.91 0.74
N PRO A 46 5.01 -15.92 0.85
CA PRO A 46 3.91 -15.89 1.82
C PRO A 46 4.33 -15.70 3.29
N HIS A 47 5.53 -16.15 3.66
CA HIS A 47 6.06 -15.99 5.02
C HIS A 47 6.77 -14.64 5.26
N GLU A 48 7.11 -13.91 4.19
CA GLU A 48 7.82 -12.65 4.30
C GLU A 48 6.92 -11.55 4.86
N LYS A 49 7.56 -10.68 5.65
CA LYS A 49 6.97 -9.47 6.24
C LYS A 49 7.66 -8.26 5.69
N TRP A 50 6.92 -7.41 5.02
CA TRP A 50 7.40 -6.22 4.34
C TRP A 50 6.91 -4.97 5.07
N LEU A 51 7.78 -3.96 5.16
CA LEU A 51 7.40 -2.63 5.63
C LEU A 51 7.23 -1.68 4.45
N GLU A 52 6.06 -1.11 4.30
CA GLU A 52 5.80 0.01 3.39
C GLU A 52 5.91 1.32 4.16
N LEU A 53 6.90 2.14 3.78
CA LEU A 53 7.15 3.44 4.37
C LEU A 53 6.15 4.51 3.91
N PRO A 54 6.03 5.63 4.64
CA PRO A 54 5.13 6.70 4.27
C PRO A 54 5.35 7.25 2.84
N GLY A 55 4.27 7.76 2.21
CA GLY A 55 4.34 8.37 0.87
C GLY A 55 3.76 7.53 -0.27
N THR A 56 3.34 6.30 0.00
CA THR A 56 2.71 5.37 -0.97
C THR A 56 1.31 4.91 -0.58
N ALA A 57 0.86 5.22 0.65
CA ALA A 57 -0.51 4.99 1.12
C ALA A 57 -1.00 3.54 1.05
N GLY A 58 -0.11 2.54 1.12
CA GLY A 58 -0.45 1.12 0.99
C GLY A 58 -0.65 0.66 -0.46
N TRP A 59 -0.46 1.55 -1.44
CA TRP A 59 -0.63 1.22 -2.86
C TRP A 59 0.37 0.17 -3.33
N THR A 60 1.57 0.13 -2.74
CA THR A 60 2.57 -0.86 -3.11
C THR A 60 2.11 -2.25 -2.68
N ALA A 61 1.76 -2.41 -1.39
CA ALA A 61 1.21 -3.64 -0.85
C ALA A 61 -0.03 -4.12 -1.61
N TYR A 62 -0.98 -3.21 -1.88
CA TYR A 62 -2.17 -3.53 -2.68
C TYR A 62 -1.80 -4.11 -4.06
N THR A 63 -0.92 -3.40 -4.78
CA THR A 63 -0.50 -3.81 -6.14
C THR A 63 0.18 -5.17 -6.12
N LEU A 64 0.96 -5.48 -5.07
CA LEU A 64 1.62 -6.77 -4.92
C LEU A 64 0.62 -7.89 -4.61
N CYS A 65 -0.39 -7.64 -3.76
CA CYS A 65 -1.44 -8.60 -3.43
C CYS A 65 -2.32 -9.00 -4.62
N ILE A 66 -2.58 -8.08 -5.56
CA ILE A 66 -3.44 -8.37 -6.73
C ILE A 66 -2.69 -8.99 -7.91
N ARG A 67 -1.39 -9.28 -7.78
CA ARG A 67 -0.63 -9.90 -8.87
C ARG A 67 -1.15 -11.30 -9.18
N PRO A 68 -1.12 -11.72 -10.46
CA PRO A 68 -1.43 -13.10 -10.80
C PRO A 68 -0.54 -14.08 -10.02
N ASN A 69 -1.16 -15.07 -9.38
CA ASN A 69 -0.51 -16.11 -8.58
C ASN A 69 0.19 -15.63 -7.29
N ALA A 70 -0.08 -14.40 -6.82
CA ALA A 70 0.34 -13.98 -5.49
C ALA A 70 -0.56 -14.63 -4.44
N ASP A 71 0.03 -15.35 -3.49
CA ASP A 71 -0.63 -15.84 -2.28
C ASP A 71 -0.22 -14.96 -1.11
N LEU A 72 -0.74 -13.72 -1.11
CA LEU A 72 -0.37 -12.66 -0.19
C LEU A 72 -1.60 -11.99 0.40
N TYR A 73 -1.57 -11.77 1.71
CA TYR A 73 -2.60 -11.03 2.42
C TYR A 73 -2.07 -9.69 2.91
N PHE A 74 -2.81 -8.62 2.63
CA PHE A 74 -2.42 -7.26 2.99
C PHE A 74 -2.11 -7.10 4.48
N TRP A 75 -2.94 -7.69 5.34
CA TRP A 75 -2.82 -7.62 6.80
C TRP A 75 -1.82 -8.61 7.40
N GLU A 76 -1.39 -9.63 6.65
CA GLU A 76 -0.39 -10.59 7.13
C GLU A 76 1.01 -10.23 6.65
N ASN A 77 1.17 -9.86 5.38
CA ASN A 77 2.47 -9.68 4.75
C ASN A 77 3.02 -8.28 4.88
N PHE A 78 2.18 -7.26 5.10
CA PHE A 78 2.62 -5.87 5.05
C PHE A 78 2.34 -5.13 6.36
N THR A 79 3.26 -4.28 6.77
CA THR A 79 2.98 -3.17 7.70
C THR A 79 3.04 -1.88 6.89
N ILE A 80 2.00 -1.05 7.00
CA ILE A 80 1.86 0.19 6.24
C ILE A 80 2.02 1.36 7.20
N LEU A 81 3.03 2.19 6.96
CA LEU A 81 3.18 3.46 7.64
C LEU A 81 2.66 4.58 6.75
N CYS A 82 1.93 5.49 7.36
CA CYS A 82 1.27 6.60 6.70
C CYS A 82 1.83 7.92 7.25
N GLN A 83 2.05 8.90 6.36
CA GLN A 83 2.49 10.25 6.77
C GLN A 83 1.32 11.14 7.15
N SER A 84 0.09 10.75 6.79
CA SER A 84 -1.10 11.58 6.95
C SER A 84 -2.37 10.74 7.16
N PRO A 85 -3.43 11.33 7.74
CA PRO A 85 -4.74 10.68 7.83
C PRO A 85 -5.31 10.27 6.47
N GLN A 86 -5.01 11.01 5.40
CA GLN A 86 -5.44 10.69 4.03
C GLN A 86 -4.81 9.37 3.57
N GLU A 87 -3.51 9.17 3.81
CA GLU A 87 -2.85 7.91 3.50
C GLU A 87 -3.41 6.76 4.33
N MET A 88 -3.65 6.98 5.63
CA MET A 88 -4.24 5.97 6.51
C MET A 88 -5.65 5.57 6.06
N PHE A 89 -6.49 6.55 5.70
CA PHE A 89 -7.83 6.30 5.18
C PHE A 89 -7.76 5.50 3.87
N PHE A 90 -6.90 5.91 2.94
CA PHE A 90 -6.74 5.22 1.66
C PHE A 90 -6.22 3.80 1.84
N ALA A 91 -5.23 3.58 2.71
CA ALA A 91 -4.74 2.24 3.05
C ALA A 91 -5.84 1.35 3.65
N GLY A 92 -6.73 1.93 4.48
CA GLY A 92 -7.92 1.24 4.99
C GLY A 92 -8.90 0.85 3.89
N LEU A 93 -9.13 1.74 2.92
CA LEU A 93 -9.94 1.45 1.73
C LEU A 93 -9.31 0.30 0.91
N LEU A 94 -8.00 0.31 0.68
CA LEU A 94 -7.31 -0.78 -0.03
C LEU A 94 -7.47 -2.12 0.69
N ALA A 95 -7.31 -2.14 2.02
CA ALA A 95 -7.54 -3.36 2.81
C ALA A 95 -8.98 -3.85 2.70
N TRP A 96 -9.96 -2.93 2.73
CA TRP A 96 -11.37 -3.26 2.52
C TRP A 96 -11.62 -3.87 1.13
N GLU A 97 -11.08 -3.25 0.08
CA GLU A 97 -11.17 -3.74 -1.31
C GLU A 97 -10.52 -5.11 -1.51
N LEU A 98 -9.54 -5.45 -0.67
CA LEU A 98 -8.93 -6.78 -0.58
C LEU A 98 -9.67 -7.76 0.35
N ASN A 99 -10.90 -7.42 0.75
CA ASN A 99 -11.74 -8.21 1.64
C ASN A 99 -11.09 -8.52 2.99
N ALA A 100 -10.41 -7.54 3.59
CA ALA A 100 -9.81 -7.72 4.90
C ALA A 100 -10.84 -8.22 5.93
N PRO A 101 -10.46 -9.22 6.74
CA PRO A 101 -11.39 -9.88 7.64
C PRO A 101 -11.97 -8.90 8.67
N PRO A 102 -13.29 -8.93 8.90
CA PRO A 102 -13.91 -8.06 9.89
C PRO A 102 -13.34 -8.40 11.28
N ARG A 103 -12.89 -7.38 12.03
CA ARG A 103 -12.31 -7.46 13.39
C ARG A 103 -10.84 -7.90 13.45
N HIS A 104 -10.12 -7.94 12.34
CA HIS A 104 -8.68 -8.03 12.37
C HIS A 104 -8.08 -6.63 12.51
N ASP A 105 -7.13 -6.46 13.43
CA ASP A 105 -6.37 -5.22 13.50
C ASP A 105 -5.53 -5.11 12.22
N LEU A 106 -5.79 -4.07 11.43
CA LEU A 106 -5.00 -3.82 10.23
C LEU A 106 -3.66 -3.21 10.63
N PRO A 107 -2.52 -3.69 10.08
CA PRO A 107 -1.20 -3.17 10.37
C PRO A 107 -0.94 -1.85 9.62
N ILE A 108 -1.84 -0.88 9.77
CA ILE A 108 -1.81 0.45 9.15
C ILE A 108 -1.65 1.48 10.26
N TYR A 109 -0.58 2.27 10.21
CA TYR A 109 -0.23 3.19 11.30
C TYR A 109 0.10 4.58 10.77
N LEU A 110 -0.38 5.60 11.47
CA LEU A 110 0.00 7.00 11.23
C LEU A 110 1.30 7.23 12.00
N ASP A 111 2.41 7.22 11.27
CA ASP A 111 3.76 7.25 11.84
C ASP A 111 4.71 7.97 10.87
N PRO A 112 4.54 9.29 10.69
CA PRO A 112 5.32 10.08 9.72
C PRO A 112 6.82 10.08 10.05
N ASP A 113 7.16 10.04 11.33
CA ASP A 113 8.53 10.13 11.84
C ASP A 113 9.16 8.74 12.11
N LEU A 114 8.46 7.67 11.75
CA LEU A 114 8.89 6.27 11.93
C LEU A 114 9.11 5.89 13.41
N GLU A 115 8.60 6.68 14.37
CA GLU A 115 8.83 6.46 15.80
C GLU A 115 8.34 5.08 16.25
N ARG A 116 7.18 4.65 15.75
CA ARG A 116 6.61 3.35 16.14
C ARG A 116 7.51 2.22 15.67
N VAL A 117 8.03 2.31 14.44
CA VAL A 117 8.88 1.26 13.89
C VAL A 117 10.27 1.27 14.54
N LEU A 118 10.88 2.43 14.75
CA LEU A 118 12.17 2.55 15.44
C LEU A 118 12.11 2.06 16.90
N ARG A 119 10.96 2.20 17.56
CA ARG A 119 10.73 1.64 18.91
C ARG A 119 10.28 0.19 18.90
N SER A 120 9.94 -0.37 17.74
CA SER A 120 9.48 -1.75 17.64
C SER A 120 10.69 -2.67 17.49
N GLU A 121 10.73 -3.76 18.25
CA GLU A 121 11.71 -4.85 18.05
C GLU A 121 11.31 -5.76 16.88
N ARG A 122 10.60 -5.22 15.87
CA ARG A 122 10.09 -5.99 14.73
C ARG A 122 11.16 -6.08 13.65
N THR A 123 11.19 -7.24 13.00
CA THR A 123 12.06 -7.51 11.85
C THR A 123 11.25 -7.59 10.57
N TYR A 124 11.80 -7.05 9.47
CA TYR A 124 11.15 -7.02 8.17
C TYR A 124 12.07 -7.61 7.10
N HIS A 125 11.56 -8.50 6.26
CA HIS A 125 12.33 -9.11 5.18
C HIS A 125 12.69 -8.08 4.11
N GLN A 126 11.82 -7.10 3.89
CA GLN A 126 12.04 -6.02 2.92
C GLN A 126 11.41 -4.72 3.42
N ILE A 127 12.03 -3.60 3.07
CA ILE A 127 11.50 -2.26 3.32
C ILE A 127 11.35 -1.54 1.98
N VAL A 128 10.14 -1.12 1.67
CA VAL A 128 9.80 -0.44 0.43
C VAL A 128 9.28 0.96 0.72
N GLY A 129 9.69 1.94 -0.07
CA GLY A 129 9.27 3.32 0.14
C GLY A 129 9.67 4.23 -1.01
N ARG A 130 9.24 5.49 -0.93
CA ARG A 130 9.65 6.52 -1.89
C ARG A 130 10.85 7.28 -1.35
N ARG A 131 11.92 7.35 -2.12
CA ARG A 131 13.07 8.21 -1.84
C ARG A 131 13.01 9.43 -2.74
N ASN A 132 13.25 10.62 -2.17
CA ASN A 132 13.51 11.82 -2.96
C ASN A 132 14.92 11.73 -3.55
N LEU A 133 15.03 11.55 -4.86
CA LEU A 133 16.28 11.63 -5.61
C LEU A 133 16.16 12.77 -6.61
N HIS A 134 16.92 13.85 -6.39
CA HIS A 134 17.08 14.95 -7.35
C HIS A 134 15.74 15.58 -7.82
N GLY A 135 14.80 15.77 -6.89
CA GLY A 135 13.48 16.34 -7.20
C GLY A 135 12.43 15.33 -7.69
N HIS A 136 12.80 14.06 -7.90
CA HIS A 136 11.89 12.98 -8.24
C HIS A 136 11.69 12.02 -7.06
N ARG A 137 10.43 11.67 -6.77
CA ARG A 137 10.08 10.61 -5.79
C ARG A 137 10.14 9.25 -6.47
N ALA A 138 11.26 8.54 -6.35
CA ALA A 138 11.42 7.19 -6.89
C ALA A 138 11.01 6.14 -5.85
N LEU A 139 10.15 5.19 -6.23
CA LEU A 139 9.90 3.99 -5.43
C LEU A 139 11.15 3.11 -5.48
N GLN A 140 11.66 2.72 -4.32
CA GLN A 140 12.83 1.85 -4.21
C GLN A 140 12.59 0.79 -3.15
N LEU A 141 13.12 -0.40 -3.40
CA LEU A 141 13.53 -1.28 -2.31
C LEU A 141 14.73 -0.61 -1.64
N LEU A 142 14.54 -0.21 -0.38
CA LEU A 142 15.59 0.50 0.34
C LEU A 142 16.62 -0.44 0.93
N HIS A 143 16.34 -1.74 0.92
CA HIS A 143 17.26 -2.81 1.24
C HIS A 143 16.86 -4.08 0.48
N ASN A 144 17.83 -4.95 0.17
CA ASN A 144 17.61 -6.26 -0.44
C ASN A 144 18.84 -7.13 -0.20
N ASP A 145 18.87 -7.87 0.89
CA ASP A 145 19.77 -9.01 1.08
C ASP A 145 19.06 -10.34 0.78
N GLY A 146 17.72 -10.37 0.79
CA GLY A 146 16.89 -11.47 0.25
C GLY A 146 17.14 -12.83 0.93
N GLN A 147 17.85 -12.82 2.06
CA GLN A 147 18.33 -14.00 2.77
C GLN A 147 18.00 -13.89 4.27
N ASP A 148 17.97 -12.68 4.85
CA ASP A 148 17.76 -12.46 6.27
C ASP A 148 16.79 -11.30 6.54
N PRO A 149 15.97 -11.35 7.61
CA PRO A 149 15.10 -10.24 7.96
C PRO A 149 15.89 -9.08 8.59
N LEU A 150 15.58 -7.86 8.16
CA LEU A 150 16.18 -6.61 8.60
C LEU A 150 15.63 -6.16 9.95
N TRP A 151 16.54 -5.72 10.80
CA TRP A 151 16.22 -5.00 12.02
C TRP A 151 16.00 -3.54 11.71
N ILE A 152 14.93 -2.97 12.25
CA ILE A 152 14.74 -1.52 12.28
C ILE A 152 14.96 -1.07 13.71
N GLY A 153 15.99 -0.25 13.93
CA GLY A 153 16.38 0.32 15.22
C GLY A 153 16.83 1.76 15.06
#